data_AF-A0A6I9W7K5-F1
#
_entry.id   AF-A0A6I9W7K5-F1
#
_cell.length_a   1.000
_cell.length_b   1.000
_cell.length_c   1.000
_cell.angle_alpha   90.00
_cell.angle_beta   90.00
_cell.angle_gamma   90.00
#
_symmetry.space_group_name_H-M   'P 1'
#
loop_
_entity.id
_entity.type
_entity.pdbx_description
1 polymer ?
#
loop_
_entity_poly.entity_id
_entity_poly.type
_entity_poly.pdbx_seq_one_letter_code
_entity_poly.pdbx_strand_id
1 'polypeptide(L)'
;MAFSTRFKDMYRKKRIILEEMPRKRPRFLSITYVPYLGKPTAYNPLLENFDNITKWLYLRDLNLSNNNIEKVPMYLGILPFLQRLNLSRNEIGSFYLHKWLCLRQAALRKNLSFLDISYNSLIKLPEYIIKLDALVELNISHNDIRILPHNIGKMKNLKILNLSHNSLTYLPIEILNLFLRTIDVSMNPFVGPDRIKTSERTVIGREEIPTLIQLTSRIVRKYRPERVPFFTISIDGR
;
A
#
# COMPACT_ATOMS: atom_id res chain seq x y z
N MET A 1 52.01 12.81 22.42
CA MET A 1 51.96 13.92 21.44
C MET A 1 51.55 13.36 20.09
N ALA A 2 50.56 14.01 19.46
CA ALA A 2 50.16 13.97 18.04
C ALA A 2 49.97 12.62 17.31
N PHE A 3 48.70 12.29 17.03
CA PHE A 3 48.19 11.94 15.69
C PHE A 3 46.72 12.42 15.64
N SER A 4 46.44 13.59 15.06
CA SER A 4 46.15 13.81 13.64
C SER A 4 44.68 13.51 13.24
N THR A 5 43.81 14.45 13.58
CA THR A 5 42.95 15.23 12.66
C THR A 5 42.51 14.59 11.33
N ARG A 6 41.71 13.50 11.33
CA ARG A 6 41.00 13.09 10.09
C ARG A 6 39.67 12.34 10.19
N PHE A 7 38.98 12.34 11.34
CA PHE A 7 37.69 11.66 11.51
C PHE A 7 36.46 12.55 11.78
N LYS A 8 36.62 13.89 11.77
CA LYS A 8 35.53 14.82 12.11
C LYS A 8 34.63 15.27 10.94
N ASP A 9 34.98 14.96 9.69
CA ASP A 9 34.27 15.49 8.50
C ASP A 9 33.32 14.50 7.79
N MET A 10 33.09 13.31 8.35
CA MET A 10 32.25 12.28 7.69
C MET A 10 30.79 12.21 8.17
N TYR A 11 30.33 13.19 8.95
CA TYR A 11 28.93 13.34 9.35
C TYR A 11 28.22 14.40 8.49
N ARG A 12 28.11 14.17 7.18
CA ARG A 12 27.23 14.97 6.32
C ARG A 12 25.77 14.65 6.68
N LYS A 13 25.18 15.57 7.44
CA LYS A 13 23.75 15.76 7.78
C LYS A 13 22.76 14.91 6.96
N LYS A 14 22.15 13.92 7.62
CA LYS A 14 20.88 13.30 7.23
C LYS A 14 19.82 14.41 7.08
N ARG A 15 19.13 14.50 5.94
CA ARG A 15 18.16 15.57 5.66
C ARG A 15 16.74 15.01 5.71
N ILE A 16 16.10 15.11 6.87
CA ILE A 16 14.63 15.04 6.96
C ILE A 16 14.13 16.33 6.32
N ILE A 17 13.50 16.24 5.14
CA ILE A 17 12.87 17.40 4.53
C ILE A 17 11.49 17.54 5.18
N LEU A 18 11.35 18.52 6.06
CA LEU A 18 10.06 18.98 6.57
C LEU A 18 9.57 20.05 5.60
N GLU A 19 8.57 19.72 4.79
CA GLU A 19 7.88 20.75 4.01
C GLU A 19 6.89 21.48 4.92
N GLU A 20 7.27 22.69 5.37
CA GLU A 20 6.36 23.58 6.07
C GLU A 20 5.45 24.31 5.05
N MET A 21 4.15 24.01 5.05
CA MET A 21 3.16 24.76 4.25
C MET A 21 2.72 26.06 4.96
N PRO A 22 2.37 27.13 4.22
CA PRO A 22 2.27 28.49 4.74
C PRO A 22 1.18 28.74 5.82
N ARG A 23 1.66 28.95 7.05
CA ARG A 23 1.23 29.80 8.19
C ARG A 23 -0.23 29.99 8.67
N LYS A 24 -1.30 29.41 8.11
CA LYS A 24 -2.69 29.77 8.58
C LYS A 24 -3.63 28.67 9.10
N ARG A 25 -3.22 27.39 9.21
CA ARG A 25 -4.04 26.30 9.78
C ARG A 25 -3.17 25.33 10.59
N PRO A 26 -3.70 24.50 11.52
CA PRO A 26 -2.90 23.59 12.33
C PRO A 26 -1.88 22.85 11.45
N ARG A 27 -0.61 22.99 11.80
CA ARG A 27 0.54 22.59 10.98
C ARG A 27 0.55 21.08 10.87
N PHE A 28 0.19 20.55 9.69
CA PHE A 28 0.32 19.12 9.42
C PHE A 28 1.74 18.83 8.97
N LEU A 29 2.33 17.80 9.57
CA LEU A 29 3.68 17.39 9.25
C LEU A 29 3.62 16.43 8.06
N SER A 30 4.47 16.67 7.06
CA SER A 30 4.79 15.73 5.99
C SER A 30 6.28 15.42 6.07
N ILE A 31 6.65 14.15 5.98
CA ILE A 31 8.04 13.71 6.05
C ILE A 31 8.35 12.86 4.83
N THR A 32 9.39 13.24 4.09
CA THR A 32 9.99 12.39 3.07
C THR A 32 11.39 11.98 3.53
N TYR A 33 11.63 10.69 3.64
CA TYR A 33 12.96 10.15 3.86
C TYR A 33 13.63 9.85 2.51
N VAL A 34 14.83 10.40 2.28
CA VAL A 34 15.62 10.17 1.06
C VAL A 34 16.82 9.29 1.41
N PRO A 35 16.98 8.11 0.78
CA PRO A 35 18.10 7.22 1.03
C PRO A 35 19.41 7.85 0.56
N TYR A 36 20.50 7.62 1.30
CA TYR A 36 21.83 8.04 0.89
C TYR A 36 22.41 7.00 -0.06
N LEU A 37 22.85 7.42 -1.25
CA LEU A 37 23.62 6.57 -2.17
C LEU A 37 25.00 6.30 -1.54
N GLY A 38 25.16 5.13 -0.93
CA GLY A 38 26.48 4.64 -0.47
C GLY A 38 26.54 4.13 0.96
N LYS A 39 25.82 3.03 1.26
CA LYS A 39 26.23 1.85 2.06
C LYS A 39 24.98 1.06 2.48
N PRO A 40 24.98 -0.28 2.38
CA PRO A 40 23.87 -1.11 2.82
C PRO A 40 24.03 -1.36 4.32
N THR A 41 23.45 -0.50 5.15
CA THR A 41 23.17 -0.89 6.52
C THR A 41 21.67 -0.86 6.72
N ALA A 42 21.18 -1.78 7.54
CA ALA A 42 19.79 -2.02 7.93
C ALA A 42 19.15 -0.80 8.63
N TYR A 43 19.13 0.34 7.93
CA TYR A 43 18.71 1.61 8.45
C TYR A 43 17.21 1.73 8.24
N ASN A 44 16.47 1.45 9.30
CA ASN A 44 15.06 1.77 9.36
C ASN A 44 14.92 3.13 10.06
N PRO A 45 14.63 4.23 9.33
CA PRO A 45 14.48 5.56 9.92
C PRO A 45 13.40 5.61 11.01
N LEU A 46 12.47 4.66 10.98
CA LEU A 46 11.46 4.51 12.01
C LEU A 46 12.10 4.10 13.35
N LEU A 47 13.00 3.11 13.35
CA LEU A 47 13.54 2.50 14.58
C LEU A 47 14.38 3.45 15.45
N GLU A 48 15.00 4.49 14.89
CA GLU A 48 15.82 5.44 15.67
C GLU A 48 15.05 6.71 16.10
N ASN A 49 13.94 7.06 15.42
CA ASN A 49 13.35 8.41 15.57
C ASN A 49 11.89 8.43 16.03
N PHE A 50 11.22 7.28 16.12
CA PHE A 50 9.80 7.23 16.50
C PHE A 50 9.54 6.88 17.95
N ASP A 51 10.58 6.70 18.78
CA ASP A 51 10.44 6.46 20.22
C ASP A 51 9.73 7.62 20.95
N ASN A 52 9.73 8.82 20.35
CA ASN A 52 8.99 9.97 20.85
C ASN A 52 7.79 10.33 19.97
N ILE A 53 6.70 9.56 20.10
CA ILE A 53 5.43 9.73 19.36
C ILE A 53 4.86 11.15 19.48
N THR A 54 5.15 11.88 20.55
CA THR A 54 4.64 13.26 20.76
C THR A 54 5.11 14.22 19.66
N LYS A 55 6.30 14.00 19.09
CA LYS A 55 6.85 14.78 17.98
C LYS A 55 6.07 14.59 16.68
N TRP A 56 5.43 13.42 16.53
CA TRP A 56 4.76 12.99 15.32
C TRP A 56 3.23 13.01 15.47
N LEU A 57 2.71 13.61 16.55
CA LEU A 57 1.29 13.60 16.88
C LEU A 57 0.43 14.13 15.72
N TYR A 58 0.91 15.13 14.99
CA TYR A 58 0.22 15.78 13.87
C TYR A 58 0.68 15.30 12.47
N LEU A 59 1.43 14.20 12.40
CA LEU A 59 1.89 13.63 11.13
C LEU A 59 0.68 13.12 10.34
N ARG A 60 0.50 13.66 9.13
CA ARG A 60 -0.54 13.22 8.19
C ARG A 60 0.02 12.41 7.05
N ASP A 61 1.15 12.86 6.53
CA ASP A 61 1.73 12.31 5.33
C ASP A 61 3.13 11.79 5.65
N LEU A 62 3.35 10.52 5.42
CA LEU A 62 4.63 9.87 5.65
C LEU A 62 5.07 9.14 4.40
N ASN A 63 6.16 9.63 3.80
CA ASN A 63 6.81 9.01 2.67
C ASN A 63 8.15 8.40 3.09
N LEU A 64 8.18 7.07 3.03
CA LEU A 64 9.33 6.21 3.30
C LEU A 64 9.69 5.37 2.08
N SER A 65 9.30 5.83 0.89
CA SER A 65 9.61 5.12 -0.34
C SER A 65 11.12 5.02 -0.60
N ASN A 66 11.51 4.02 -1.38
CA ASN A 66 12.90 3.80 -1.84
C ASN A 66 13.89 3.42 -0.74
N ASN A 67 13.47 2.81 0.37
CA ASN A 67 14.37 2.42 1.45
C ASN A 67 14.57 0.89 1.48
N ASN A 68 15.33 0.40 2.47
CA ASN A 68 15.50 -1.02 2.74
C ASN A 68 14.66 -1.44 3.96
N ILE A 69 13.43 -0.92 4.08
CA ILE A 69 12.58 -1.21 5.23
C ILE A 69 12.04 -2.63 5.08
N GLU A 70 12.50 -3.51 5.96
CA GLU A 70 11.94 -4.86 6.04
C GLU A 70 10.77 -4.96 7.01
N LYS A 71 10.72 -4.12 8.06
CA LYS A 71 9.74 -4.20 9.13
C LYS A 71 9.12 -2.83 9.38
N VAL A 72 7.79 -2.77 9.35
CA VAL A 72 7.05 -1.58 9.78
C VAL A 72 6.74 -1.71 11.27
N PRO A 73 7.23 -0.79 12.12
CA PRO A 73 7.06 -0.85 13.56
C PRO A 73 5.64 -0.54 14.00
N MET A 74 5.24 -1.13 15.13
CA MET A 74 3.87 -1.09 15.63
C MET A 74 3.40 0.32 16.02
N TYR A 75 4.30 1.19 16.48
CA TYR A 75 3.96 2.56 16.86
C TYR A 75 3.52 3.44 15.68
N LEU A 76 3.80 3.06 14.43
CA LEU A 76 3.20 3.75 13.29
C LEU A 76 1.66 3.65 13.33
N GLY A 77 1.17 2.55 13.88
CA GLY A 77 -0.24 2.25 14.05
C GLY A 77 -0.99 3.19 15.01
N ILE A 78 -0.28 3.85 15.93
CA ILE A 78 -0.91 4.71 16.95
C ILE A 78 -0.92 6.19 16.56
N LEU A 79 -0.36 6.56 15.40
CA LEU A 79 -0.37 7.95 14.94
C LEU A 79 -1.80 8.41 14.64
N PRO A 80 -2.35 9.38 15.39
CA PRO A 80 -3.78 9.65 15.40
C PRO A 80 -4.28 10.39 14.16
N PHE A 81 -3.39 10.98 13.36
CA PHE A 81 -3.77 11.75 12.17
C PHE A 81 -3.12 11.25 10.88
N LEU A 82 -2.42 10.11 10.88
CA LEU A 82 -1.78 9.62 9.65
C LEU A 82 -2.84 9.25 8.61
N GLN A 83 -2.76 9.89 7.46
CA GLN A 83 -3.72 9.80 6.35
C GLN A 83 -3.10 9.23 5.08
N ARG A 84 -1.83 9.53 4.81
CA ARG A 84 -1.12 9.03 3.63
C ARG A 84 0.18 8.36 4.04
N LEU A 85 0.35 7.12 3.63
CA LEU A 85 1.54 6.33 3.90
C LEU A 85 2.10 5.77 2.60
N ASN A 86 3.31 6.19 2.23
CA ASN A 86 4.04 5.64 1.11
C ASN A 86 5.22 4.81 1.62
N LEU A 87 5.16 3.51 1.39
CA LEU A 87 6.16 2.51 1.71
C LEU A 87 6.68 1.80 0.44
N SER A 88 6.44 2.38 -0.74
CA SER A 88 6.84 1.78 -2.01
C SER A 88 8.36 1.58 -2.12
N ARG A 89 8.80 0.60 -2.91
CA ARG A 89 10.23 0.33 -3.15
C ARG A 89 10.98 0.10 -1.83
N ASN A 90 10.56 -0.93 -1.11
CA ASN A 90 11.14 -1.40 0.15
C ASN A 90 11.23 -2.94 0.13
N GLU A 91 11.55 -3.56 1.27
CA GLU A 91 11.72 -5.01 1.40
C GLU A 91 10.68 -5.62 2.36
N ILE A 92 9.47 -5.07 2.39
CA ILE A 92 8.46 -5.46 3.39
C ILE A 92 7.86 -6.84 3.07
N GLY A 93 7.84 -7.30 1.83
CA GLY A 93 7.25 -8.59 1.46
C GLY A 93 8.14 -9.82 1.62
N SER A 94 9.45 -9.65 1.82
CA SER A 94 10.45 -10.74 1.84
C SER A 94 10.27 -11.78 2.95
N PHE A 95 9.53 -11.49 4.03
CA PHE A 95 9.33 -12.40 5.17
C PHE A 95 7.90 -12.36 5.71
N TYR A 96 7.35 -13.53 6.05
CA TYR A 96 5.91 -13.78 6.17
C TYR A 96 5.23 -13.47 7.52
N LEU A 97 5.97 -13.23 8.61
CA LEU A 97 5.34 -13.06 9.94
C LEU A 97 5.41 -11.61 10.48
N HIS A 98 4.25 -11.10 10.90
CA HIS A 98 4.01 -9.93 11.77
C HIS A 98 4.28 -8.50 11.25
N LYS A 99 4.74 -8.30 10.01
CA LYS A 99 5.13 -6.96 9.50
C LYS A 99 4.00 -5.92 9.39
N TRP A 100 2.75 -6.37 9.35
CA TRP A 100 1.58 -5.51 9.07
C TRP A 100 0.68 -5.27 10.28
N LEU A 101 1.11 -5.69 11.48
CA LEU A 101 0.33 -5.54 12.72
C LEU A 101 -0.01 -4.08 13.05
N CYS A 102 0.84 -3.13 12.64
CA CYS A 102 0.57 -1.70 12.80
C CYS A 102 -0.76 -1.27 12.15
N LEU A 103 -1.15 -1.89 11.04
CA LEU A 103 -2.40 -1.60 10.33
C LEU A 103 -3.66 -2.07 11.08
N ARG A 104 -3.51 -2.96 12.07
CA ARG A 104 -4.63 -3.40 12.93
C ARG A 104 -5.11 -2.29 13.86
N GLN A 105 -4.26 -1.30 14.12
CA GLN A 105 -4.52 -0.27 15.13
C GLN A 105 -5.65 0.67 14.70
N ALA A 106 -6.50 1.04 15.66
CA ALA A 106 -7.73 1.78 15.41
C ALA A 106 -7.50 3.16 14.76
N ALA A 107 -6.37 3.81 15.04
CA ALA A 107 -6.04 5.10 14.45
C ALA A 107 -5.85 5.00 12.93
N LEU A 108 -4.98 4.09 12.46
CA LEU A 108 -4.80 3.89 11.01
C LEU A 108 -6.07 3.39 10.33
N ARG A 109 -6.79 2.47 11.00
CA ARG A 109 -8.07 1.93 10.50
C ARG A 109 -9.06 3.01 10.06
N LYS A 110 -9.16 4.09 10.84
CA LYS A 110 -10.14 5.16 10.66
C LYS A 110 -9.64 6.38 9.88
N ASN A 111 -8.32 6.49 9.67
CA ASN A 111 -7.73 7.71 9.10
C ASN A 111 -6.92 7.49 7.83
N LEU A 112 -6.32 6.32 7.64
CA LEU A 112 -5.45 6.08 6.49
C LEU A 112 -6.30 6.00 5.22
N SER A 113 -6.16 7.01 4.36
CA SER A 113 -6.91 7.16 3.11
C SER A 113 -6.08 6.78 1.87
N PHE A 114 -4.76 6.83 1.97
CA PHE A 114 -3.82 6.45 0.92
C PHE A 114 -2.75 5.51 1.47
N LEU A 115 -2.53 4.39 0.80
CA LEU A 115 -1.45 3.45 1.08
C LEU A 115 -0.77 3.01 -0.22
N ASP A 116 0.53 3.24 -0.31
CA ASP A 116 1.37 2.69 -1.38
C ASP A 116 2.38 1.71 -0.78
N ILE A 117 2.28 0.45 -1.19
CA ILE A 117 3.21 -0.65 -0.83
C ILE A 117 3.67 -1.37 -2.10
N SER A 118 3.71 -0.66 -3.23
CA SER A 118 4.25 -1.17 -4.49
C SER A 118 5.74 -1.50 -4.38
N TYR A 119 6.28 -2.38 -5.22
CA TYR A 119 7.70 -2.74 -5.22
C TYR A 119 8.20 -3.22 -3.85
N ASN A 120 7.55 -4.22 -3.27
CA ASN A 120 7.92 -4.77 -1.95
C ASN A 120 8.05 -6.30 -1.94
N SER A 121 8.01 -6.96 -3.09
CA SER A 121 8.06 -8.43 -3.21
C SER A 121 6.99 -9.15 -2.37
N LEU A 122 5.78 -8.59 -2.28
CA LEU A 122 4.67 -9.19 -1.54
C LEU A 122 4.08 -10.36 -2.30
N ILE A 123 3.97 -11.53 -1.66
CA ILE A 123 3.40 -12.74 -2.29
C ILE A 123 1.90 -12.89 -2.00
N LYS A 124 1.40 -12.19 -0.97
CA LYS A 124 -0.01 -12.13 -0.56
C LYS A 124 -0.35 -10.74 -0.06
N LEU A 125 -1.60 -10.33 -0.21
CA LEU A 125 -2.10 -9.11 0.43
C LEU A 125 -2.18 -9.32 1.96
N PRO A 126 -1.62 -8.42 2.78
CA PRO A 126 -1.74 -8.47 4.23
C PRO A 126 -3.19 -8.40 4.74
N GLU A 127 -3.58 -9.32 5.64
CA GLU A 127 -4.96 -9.44 6.15
C GLU A 127 -5.51 -8.12 6.74
N TYR A 128 -4.66 -7.34 7.42
CA TYR A 128 -5.08 -6.12 8.10
C TYR A 128 -5.39 -4.96 7.16
N ILE A 129 -4.90 -4.97 5.91
CA ILE A 129 -5.23 -3.92 4.93
C ILE A 129 -6.74 -3.86 4.67
N ILE A 130 -7.39 -5.01 4.70
CA ILE A 130 -8.84 -5.16 4.45
C ILE A 130 -9.67 -4.47 5.54
N LYS A 131 -9.08 -4.26 6.72
CA LYS A 131 -9.74 -3.61 7.86
C LYS A 131 -9.62 -2.09 7.81
N LEU A 132 -8.82 -1.52 6.91
CA LEU A 132 -8.64 -0.07 6.78
C LEU A 132 -9.89 0.59 6.20
N ASP A 133 -10.86 0.89 7.07
CA ASP A 133 -12.17 1.40 6.70
C ASP A 133 -12.11 2.74 5.96
N ALA A 134 -11.11 3.58 6.23
CA ALA A 134 -10.96 4.88 5.59
C ALA A 134 -10.19 4.86 4.27
N LEU A 135 -9.67 3.70 3.84
CA LEU A 135 -8.78 3.62 2.69
C LEU A 135 -9.54 3.89 1.38
N VAL A 136 -9.04 4.86 0.61
CA VAL A 136 -9.62 5.31 -0.66
C VAL A 136 -8.74 4.87 -1.83
N GLU A 137 -7.43 4.91 -1.65
CA GLU A 137 -6.45 4.55 -2.67
C GLU A 137 -5.45 3.54 -2.12
N LEU A 138 -5.32 2.43 -2.83
CA LEU A 138 -4.38 1.36 -2.52
C LEU A 138 -3.56 1.03 -3.76
N ASN A 139 -2.24 1.24 -3.66
CA ASN A 139 -1.29 0.81 -4.67
C ASN A 139 -0.47 -0.38 -4.15
N ILE A 140 -0.64 -1.54 -4.78
CA ILE A 140 0.14 -2.76 -4.52
C ILE A 140 0.80 -3.31 -5.79
N SER A 141 0.96 -2.48 -6.82
CA SER A 141 1.59 -2.88 -8.08
C SER A 141 3.04 -3.35 -7.89
N HIS A 142 3.59 -4.08 -8.85
CA HIS A 142 4.99 -4.54 -8.82
C HIS A 142 5.30 -5.34 -7.55
N ASN A 143 4.51 -6.37 -7.31
CA ASN A 143 4.72 -7.36 -6.26
C ASN A 143 4.54 -8.76 -6.88
N ASP A 144 4.55 -9.81 -6.07
CA ASP A 144 4.38 -11.20 -6.51
C ASP A 144 3.05 -11.79 -6.02
N ILE A 145 2.02 -10.95 -5.90
CA ILE A 145 0.72 -11.36 -5.35
C ILE A 145 0.06 -12.32 -6.32
N ARG A 146 -0.23 -13.53 -5.84
CA ARG A 146 -0.85 -14.59 -6.66
C ARG A 146 -2.36 -14.67 -6.53
N ILE A 147 -2.87 -14.32 -5.34
CA ILE A 147 -4.29 -14.43 -5.00
C ILE A 147 -4.68 -13.22 -4.16
N LEU A 148 -5.84 -12.62 -4.48
CA LEU A 148 -6.51 -11.68 -3.60
C LEU A 148 -7.45 -12.41 -2.65
N PRO A 149 -7.56 -11.96 -1.39
CA PRO A 149 -8.39 -12.64 -0.42
C PRO A 149 -9.89 -12.37 -0.68
N HIS A 150 -10.76 -13.37 -0.48
CA HIS A 150 -12.22 -13.29 -0.71
C HIS A 150 -12.89 -12.12 0.03
N ASN A 151 -12.35 -11.71 1.17
CA ASN A 151 -12.88 -10.59 1.95
C ASN A 151 -12.47 -9.20 1.42
N ILE A 152 -11.77 -9.10 0.27
CA ILE A 152 -11.41 -7.80 -0.35
C ILE A 152 -12.62 -6.89 -0.54
N GLY A 153 -13.79 -7.47 -0.85
CA GLY A 153 -15.06 -6.74 -1.01
C GLY A 153 -15.54 -5.96 0.22
N LYS A 154 -14.91 -6.15 1.39
CA LYS A 154 -15.22 -5.39 2.62
C LYS A 154 -14.65 -3.96 2.62
N MET A 155 -13.73 -3.63 1.71
CA MET A 155 -13.10 -2.31 1.63
C MET A 155 -14.01 -1.27 0.95
N LYS A 156 -15.15 -0.94 1.58
CA LYS A 156 -16.26 -0.16 0.97
C LYS A 156 -15.87 1.23 0.47
N ASN A 157 -14.86 1.85 1.09
CA ASN A 157 -14.41 3.19 0.73
C ASN A 157 -13.34 3.22 -0.36
N LEU A 158 -12.77 2.06 -0.73
CA LEU A 158 -11.74 1.97 -1.75
C LEU A 158 -12.32 2.37 -3.12
N LYS A 159 -11.65 3.33 -3.76
CA LYS A 159 -12.00 3.88 -5.08
C LYS A 159 -10.93 3.62 -6.13
N ILE A 160 -9.67 3.56 -5.73
CA ILE A 160 -8.55 3.35 -6.65
C ILE A 160 -7.77 2.15 -6.15
N LEU A 161 -7.62 1.14 -7.01
CA LEU A 161 -6.88 -0.07 -6.71
C LEU A 161 -5.92 -0.38 -7.86
N ASN A 162 -4.62 -0.30 -7.59
CA ASN A 162 -3.60 -0.68 -8.54
C ASN A 162 -2.97 -2.03 -8.14
N LEU A 163 -3.17 -3.03 -8.99
CA LEU A 163 -2.72 -4.41 -8.89
C LEU A 163 -1.76 -4.77 -10.03
N SER A 164 -1.35 -3.82 -10.86
CA SER A 164 -0.57 -4.14 -12.05
C SER A 164 0.79 -4.73 -11.70
N HIS A 165 1.37 -5.49 -12.64
CA HIS A 165 2.65 -6.17 -12.42
C HIS A 165 2.63 -7.05 -11.16
N ASN A 166 1.68 -7.98 -11.11
CA ASN A 166 1.61 -9.02 -10.09
C ASN A 166 1.55 -10.40 -10.77
N SER A 167 1.33 -11.45 -9.98
CA SER A 167 1.20 -12.83 -10.46
C SER A 167 -0.24 -13.35 -10.34
N LEU A 168 -1.24 -12.46 -10.44
CA LEU A 168 -2.65 -12.83 -10.32
C LEU A 168 -3.09 -13.62 -11.55
N THR A 169 -3.67 -14.79 -11.31
CA THR A 169 -4.25 -15.63 -12.38
C THR A 169 -5.76 -15.44 -12.52
N TYR A 170 -6.42 -14.90 -11.50
CA TYR A 170 -7.84 -14.54 -11.47
C TYR A 170 -8.09 -13.41 -10.46
N LEU A 171 -9.30 -12.83 -10.50
CA LEU A 171 -9.82 -11.95 -9.46
C LEU A 171 -10.98 -12.66 -8.74
N PRO A 172 -11.08 -12.56 -7.39
CA PRO A 172 -12.20 -13.12 -6.65
C PRO A 172 -13.50 -12.39 -6.97
N ILE A 173 -14.64 -13.09 -6.88
CA ILE A 173 -15.96 -12.50 -7.23
C ILE A 173 -16.30 -11.29 -6.35
N GLU A 174 -15.80 -11.25 -5.13
CA GLU A 174 -16.03 -10.17 -4.16
C GLU A 174 -15.38 -8.84 -4.57
N ILE A 175 -14.48 -8.83 -5.56
CA ILE A 175 -14.01 -7.57 -6.17
C ILE A 175 -15.21 -6.74 -6.66
N LEU A 176 -16.29 -7.39 -7.09
CA LEU A 176 -17.54 -6.75 -7.53
C LEU A 176 -18.32 -6.04 -6.41
N ASN A 177 -18.02 -6.35 -5.15
CA ASN A 177 -18.66 -5.67 -4.02
C ASN A 177 -18.05 -4.29 -3.76
N LEU A 178 -16.85 -4.03 -4.29
CA LEU A 178 -16.20 -2.74 -4.23
C LEU A 178 -16.92 -1.68 -5.06
N PHE A 179 -16.56 -0.43 -4.82
CA PHE A 179 -17.11 0.75 -5.47
C PHE A 179 -15.98 1.53 -6.16
N LEU A 180 -15.17 0.80 -6.95
CA LEU A 180 -13.97 1.34 -7.59
C LEU A 180 -14.35 2.33 -8.69
N ARG A 181 -13.55 3.39 -8.80
CA ARG A 181 -13.48 4.33 -9.93
C ARG A 181 -12.37 3.92 -10.91
N THR A 182 -11.30 3.36 -10.38
CA THR A 182 -10.15 2.91 -11.16
C THR A 182 -9.68 1.58 -10.63
N ILE A 183 -9.49 0.62 -11.53
CA ILE A 183 -8.78 -0.61 -11.26
C ILE A 183 -7.76 -0.85 -12.36
N ASP A 184 -6.51 -1.07 -11.96
CA ASP A 184 -5.45 -1.49 -12.89
C ASP A 184 -5.01 -2.89 -12.50
N VAL A 185 -5.19 -3.82 -13.43
CA VAL A 185 -4.79 -5.22 -13.29
C VAL A 185 -3.89 -5.66 -14.44
N SER A 186 -3.39 -4.71 -15.24
CA SER A 186 -2.46 -4.98 -16.32
C SER A 186 -1.21 -5.72 -15.82
N MET A 187 -0.52 -6.42 -16.71
CA MET A 187 0.70 -7.16 -16.44
C MET A 187 0.49 -8.21 -15.34
N ASN A 188 -0.62 -8.94 -15.44
CA ASN A 188 -0.92 -10.11 -14.62
C ASN A 188 -1.19 -11.33 -15.53
N PRO A 189 -0.74 -12.54 -15.15
CA PRO A 189 -0.92 -13.73 -15.95
C PRO A 189 -2.35 -14.30 -15.83
N PHE A 190 -3.37 -13.50 -16.12
CA PHE A 190 -4.75 -13.96 -16.10
C PHE A 190 -4.95 -15.12 -17.07
N VAL A 191 -5.56 -16.18 -16.56
CA VAL A 191 -5.90 -17.36 -17.36
C VAL A 191 -7.40 -17.38 -17.61
N GLY A 192 -7.80 -17.83 -18.80
CA GLY A 192 -9.22 -18.05 -19.10
C GLY A 192 -9.83 -19.09 -18.14
N PRO A 193 -11.16 -19.05 -17.94
CA PRO A 193 -11.88 -19.89 -16.96
C PRO A 193 -11.64 -21.39 -17.14
N ASP A 194 -11.33 -21.83 -18.37
CA ASP A 194 -11.09 -23.24 -18.71
C ASP A 194 -9.72 -23.76 -18.27
N ARG A 195 -8.76 -22.88 -17.94
CA ARG A 195 -7.37 -23.23 -17.62
C ARG A 195 -7.04 -23.28 -16.13
N ILE A 196 -8.01 -23.01 -15.25
CA ILE A 196 -7.82 -23.14 -13.79
C ILE A 196 -7.83 -24.64 -13.42
N LYS A 197 -6.69 -25.17 -12.96
CA LYS A 197 -6.56 -26.57 -12.55
C LYS A 197 -7.46 -26.88 -11.34
N THR A 198 -8.15 -28.02 -11.39
CA THR A 198 -9.15 -28.49 -10.42
C THR A 198 -8.67 -28.63 -8.97
N SER A 199 -7.36 -28.69 -8.71
CA SER A 199 -6.81 -28.69 -7.34
C SER A 199 -6.85 -27.34 -6.64
N GLU A 200 -7.02 -26.23 -7.37
CA GLU A 200 -7.22 -24.88 -6.80
C GLU A 200 -8.72 -24.57 -6.62
N ARG A 201 -9.61 -25.28 -7.33
CA ARG A 201 -11.07 -25.12 -7.26
C ARG A 201 -11.71 -25.59 -5.95
N THR A 202 -11.02 -26.37 -5.11
CA THR A 202 -11.59 -26.94 -3.87
C THR A 202 -11.45 -26.04 -2.64
N VAL A 203 -10.52 -25.07 -2.65
CA VAL A 203 -10.36 -24.08 -1.56
C VAL A 203 -11.08 -22.77 -1.89
N ILE A 204 -11.17 -22.46 -3.17
CA ILE A 204 -11.90 -21.30 -3.68
C ILE A 204 -13.34 -21.77 -3.78
N GLY A 205 -14.25 -21.15 -3.00
CA GLY A 205 -15.69 -21.37 -3.15
C GLY A 205 -16.11 -21.19 -4.61
N ARG A 206 -17.35 -21.55 -4.97
CA ARG A 206 -17.91 -21.43 -6.33
C ARG A 206 -17.82 -20.00 -6.92
N GLU A 207 -16.63 -19.54 -7.25
CA GLU A 207 -16.31 -18.17 -7.64
C GLU A 207 -15.96 -18.21 -9.13
N GLU A 208 -16.96 -17.91 -9.94
CA GLU A 208 -16.79 -17.56 -11.33
C GLU A 208 -15.86 -16.34 -11.41
N ILE A 209 -14.82 -16.40 -12.26
CA ILE A 209 -14.00 -15.22 -12.58
C ILE A 209 -14.95 -14.14 -13.09
N PRO A 210 -14.99 -12.93 -12.49
CA PRO A 210 -15.77 -11.84 -13.04
C PRO A 210 -15.30 -11.57 -14.46
N THR A 211 -16.15 -11.81 -15.45
CA THR A 211 -15.87 -11.36 -16.82
C THR A 211 -15.74 -9.83 -16.81
N LEU A 212 -14.97 -9.29 -17.75
CA LEU A 212 -14.87 -7.84 -17.95
C LEU A 212 -16.27 -7.20 -18.13
N ILE A 213 -17.19 -7.95 -18.75
CA ILE A 213 -18.60 -7.59 -18.91
C ILE A 213 -19.30 -7.52 -17.56
N GLN A 214 -19.11 -8.50 -16.67
CA GLN A 214 -19.69 -8.47 -15.31
C GLN A 214 -19.13 -7.31 -14.48
N LEU A 215 -17.83 -7.02 -14.60
CA LEU A 215 -17.19 -5.86 -13.94
C LEU A 215 -17.80 -4.55 -14.42
N THR A 216 -17.83 -4.32 -15.73
CA THR A 216 -18.37 -3.10 -16.35
C THR A 216 -19.88 -2.93 -16.11
N SER A 217 -20.67 -4.00 -16.31
CA SER A 217 -22.12 -3.97 -16.17
C SER A 217 -22.57 -3.65 -14.74
N ARG A 218 -21.88 -4.15 -13.72
CA ARG A 218 -22.24 -3.88 -12.32
C ARG A 218 -21.94 -2.43 -11.95
N ILE A 219 -20.90 -1.84 -12.51
CA ILE A 219 -20.54 -0.43 -12.28
C ILE A 219 -21.60 0.49 -12.89
N VAL A 220 -22.02 0.20 -14.12
CA VAL A 220 -23.13 0.90 -14.79
C VAL A 220 -24.43 0.78 -13.97
N ARG A 221 -24.71 -0.38 -13.37
CA ARG A 221 -25.93 -0.59 -12.56
C ARG A 221 -25.88 0.09 -11.18
N LYS A 222 -24.71 0.10 -10.53
CA LYS A 222 -24.53 0.63 -9.16
C LYS A 222 -24.45 2.15 -9.14
N TYR A 223 -24.07 2.75 -10.26
CA TYR A 223 -23.94 4.18 -10.44
C TYR A 223 -24.85 4.63 -11.59
N ARG A 224 -26.01 5.20 -11.26
CA ARG A 224 -26.87 5.82 -12.26
C ARG A 224 -26.06 6.81 -13.13
N PRO A 225 -26.35 6.91 -14.43
CA PRO A 225 -25.55 7.66 -15.42
C PRO A 225 -25.38 9.16 -15.12
N GLU A 226 -26.13 9.72 -14.17
CA GLU A 226 -26.10 11.16 -13.87
C GLU A 226 -24.93 11.61 -12.97
N ARG A 227 -24.11 10.71 -12.38
CA ARG A 227 -23.13 11.09 -11.34
C ARG A 227 -21.74 10.44 -11.37
N VAL A 228 -21.31 9.80 -12.46
CA VAL A 228 -19.91 9.31 -12.55
C VAL A 228 -19.26 9.89 -13.79
N PRO A 229 -18.19 10.70 -13.64
CA PRO A 229 -17.50 11.24 -14.80
C PRO A 229 -16.90 10.11 -15.63
N PHE A 230 -16.13 9.17 -15.05
CA PHE A 230 -15.46 8.08 -15.78
C PHE A 230 -15.15 6.90 -14.84
N PHE A 231 -15.28 5.66 -15.32
CA PHE A 231 -14.71 4.46 -14.69
C PHE A 231 -13.62 3.90 -15.59
N THR A 232 -12.43 3.64 -15.03
CA THR A 232 -11.27 3.20 -15.80
C THR A 232 -10.85 1.81 -15.38
N ILE A 233 -10.76 0.90 -16.35
CA ILE A 233 -10.12 -0.41 -16.20
C ILE A 233 -8.90 -0.44 -17.09
N SER A 234 -7.74 -0.74 -16.51
CA SER A 234 -6.55 -1.10 -17.27
C SER A 234 -6.36 -2.61 -17.20
N ILE A 235 -6.42 -3.25 -18.36
CA ILE A 235 -6.14 -4.67 -18.59
C ILE A 235 -5.12 -4.79 -19.71
N ASP A 236 -4.42 -5.92 -19.77
CA ASP A 236 -3.53 -6.19 -20.88
C ASP A 236 -4.31 -6.27 -22.20
N GLY A 237 -3.75 -5.68 -23.26
CA GLY A 237 -4.38 -5.64 -24.59
C GLY A 237 -4.26 -6.95 -25.38
N ARG A 238 -4.28 -8.11 -24.72
CA ARG A 238 -4.18 -9.44 -25.36
C ARG A 238 -5.52 -10.13 -25.45
#